data_AF-A0A842T643-F1
#
_entry.id   AF-A0A842T643-F1
#
_cell.length_a   1.000
_cell.length_b   1.000
_cell.length_c   1.000
_cell.angle_alpha   90.00
_cell.angle_beta   90.00
_cell.angle_gamma   90.00
#
_symmetry.space_group_name_H-M   'P 1'
#
loop_
_entity.id
_entity.type
_entity.pdbx_description
1 polymer ?
#
loop_
_entity_poly.entity_id
_entity_poly.type
_entity_poly.pdbx_seq_one_letter_code
_entity_poly.pdbx_strand_id
1 'polypeptide(L)' 'MEIDIHGLHLWEAIDEIIYSLEECRVRNIDHITIIHGYRHGNVLKDYIRSKGFIKEVKRAGFHLKMSGTRNQGETHFKID' A
#
# COMPACT_ATOMS: atom_id res chain seq x y z
N MET A 1 -5.64 -5.80 -7.13
CA MET A 1 -5.24 -6.78 -6.10
C MET A 1 -5.58 -6.22 -4.74
N GLU A 2 -6.01 -7.05 -3.79
CA GLU A 2 -6.20 -6.63 -2.40
C GLU A 2 -5.15 -7.31 -1.55
N ILE A 3 -4.52 -6.56 -0.64
CA ILE A 3 -3.53 -7.09 0.30
C ILE A 3 -3.89 -6.64 1.70
N ASP A 4 -3.71 -7.55 2.65
CA ASP A 4 -4.05 -7.30 4.04
C ASP A 4 -2.79 -7.31 4.91
N ILE A 5 -2.44 -6.12 5.39
CA ILE A 5 -1.27 -5.87 6.24
C ILE A 5 -1.69 -5.50 7.66
N HIS A 6 -2.97 -5.71 8.03
CA HIS A 6 -3.41 -5.41 9.39
C HIS A 6 -2.61 -6.20 10.42
N GLY A 7 -2.27 -5.56 11.54
CA GLY A 7 -1.55 -6.20 12.64
C GLY A 7 -0.05 -6.43 12.39
N LEU A 8 0.46 -6.12 11.19
CA LEU A 8 1.88 -6.24 10.89
C LEU A 8 2.73 -5.12 11.52
N HIS A 9 3.99 -5.48 11.77
CA HIS A 9 5.17 -4.64 11.70
C HIS A 9 5.07 -3.57 10.60
N LEU A 10 5.44 -2.31 10.83
CA LEU A 10 5.60 -1.35 9.74
C LEU A 10 6.61 -1.86 8.70
N TRP A 11 7.72 -2.45 9.14
CA TRP A 11 8.72 -3.02 8.25
C TRP A 11 8.19 -4.25 7.50
N GLU A 12 7.46 -5.15 8.18
CA GLU A 12 6.80 -6.31 7.56
C GLU A 12 5.78 -5.89 6.51
N ALA A 13 4.98 -4.88 6.81
CA ALA A 13 4.02 -4.30 5.88
C ALA A 13 4.70 -3.70 4.65
N ILE A 14 5.86 -3.07 4.80
CA ILE A 14 6.63 -2.54 3.67
C ILE A 14 7.10 -3.68 2.77
N ASP A 15 7.69 -4.74 3.36
CA ASP A 15 8.15 -5.90 2.59
C ASP A 15 7.00 -6.57 1.82
N GLU A 16 5.85 -6.76 2.48
CA GLU A 16 4.64 -7.34 1.88
C GLU A 16 4.09 -6.47 0.73
N ILE A 17 4.08 -5.14 0.91
CA ILE A 17 3.66 -4.21 -0.14
C ILE A 17 4.60 -4.28 -1.35
N ILE A 18 5.91 -4.28 -1.14
CA ILE A 18 6.88 -4.33 -2.25
C ILE A 18 6.76 -5.66 -3.00
N TYR A 19 6.66 -6.78 -2.29
CA TYR A 19 6.41 -8.08 -2.89
C TYR A 19 5.12 -8.10 -3.72
N SER A 20 4.06 -7.51 -3.19
CA SER A 20 2.75 -7.40 -3.85
C SER A 20 2.78 -6.52 -5.10
N LEU A 21 3.55 -5.43 -5.08
CA LEU A 21 3.73 -4.57 -6.25
C LEU A 21 4.51 -5.26 -7.37
N GLU A 22 5.52 -6.06 -7.01
CA GLU A 22 6.22 -6.93 -7.93
C GLU A 22 5.27 -7.95 -8.58
N GLU A 23 4.42 -8.58 -7.78
CA GLU A 23 3.41 -9.50 -8.30
C GLU A 23 2.43 -8.80 -9.25
N CYS A 24 1.96 -7.61 -8.89
CA CYS A 24 1.09 -6.81 -9.76
C CYS A 24 1.76 -6.54 -11.12
N ARG A 25 3.05 -6.19 -11.12
CA ARG A 25 3.83 -5.95 -12.34
C ARG A 25 3.91 -7.20 -13.21
N VAL A 26 4.24 -8.36 -12.64
CA VAL A 26 4.33 -9.64 -13.38
C VAL A 26 2.98 -10.04 -13.97
N ARG A 27 1.88 -9.76 -13.27
CA ARG A 27 0.52 -10.16 -13.65
C ARG A 27 -0.24 -9.10 -14.46
N ASN A 28 0.38 -7.98 -14.80
CA ASN A 28 -0.25 -6.83 -15.46
C ASN A 28 -1.50 -6.32 -14.71
N ILE A 29 -1.44 -6.28 -13.38
CA ILE A 29 -2.47 -5.70 -12.52
C ILE A 29 -2.11 -4.24 -12.26
N ASP A 30 -3.02 -3.32 -12.57
CA ASP A 30 -2.81 -1.87 -12.53
C ASP A 30 -3.44 -1.19 -11.30
N HIS A 31 -4.05 -1.96 -10.40
CA HIS A 31 -4.67 -1.46 -9.17
C HIS A 31 -4.32 -2.32 -7.97
N ILE A 32 -4.01 -1.69 -6.84
CA ILE A 32 -3.81 -2.34 -5.56
C ILE A 32 -4.57 -1.63 -4.44
N THR A 33 -5.23 -2.41 -3.60
CA THR A 33 -5.91 -1.96 -2.39
C THR A 33 -5.15 -2.51 -1.19
N ILE A 34 -4.68 -1.60 -0.34
CA ILE A 34 -3.93 -1.95 0.87
C ILE A 34 -4.87 -1.82 2.06
N ILE A 35 -5.19 -2.95 2.70
CA ILE A 35 -5.98 -3.04 3.92
C ILE A 35 -5.00 -2.95 5.10
N HIS A 36 -5.01 -1.81 5.80
CA HIS A 36 -4.08 -1.51 6.89
C HIS A 36 -4.75 -1.41 8.26
N GLY A 37 -6.08 -1.55 8.30
CA GLY A 37 -6.88 -1.39 9.51
C GLY A 37 -6.93 0.06 10.01
N TYR A 38 -7.78 0.33 11.00
CA TYR A 38 -7.94 1.68 11.59
C TYR A 38 -8.38 1.71 13.07
N ARG A 39 -8.78 0.58 13.66
CA ARG A 39 -9.43 0.55 14.98
C ARG A 39 -8.47 0.46 16.17
N HIS A 40 -7.27 -0.07 15.97
CA HIS A 40 -6.30 -0.35 17.05
C HIS A 40 -4.95 0.36 16.86
N GLY A 41 -4.89 1.34 15.97
CA GLY A 41 -3.67 2.08 15.66
C GLY A 41 -3.76 2.73 14.29
N ASN A 42 -3.04 3.84 14.11
CA ASN A 42 -3.02 4.59 12.86
C ASN A 42 -1.66 4.58 12.17
N VAL A 43 -0.63 3.92 12.72
CA VAL A 43 0.75 3.97 12.19
C VAL A 43 0.81 3.55 10.72
N LEU A 44 0.25 2.37 10.38
CA LEU A 44 0.23 1.90 9.00
C LEU A 44 -0.60 2.82 8.11
N LYS A 45 -1.81 3.21 8.54
CA LYS A 45 -2.67 4.14 7.80
C LYS A 45 -1.94 5.46 7.48
N ASP A 46 -1.33 6.07 8.48
CA ASP A 46 -0.68 7.37 8.37
C ASP A 46 0.57 7.26 7.49
N TYR A 47 1.32 6.17 7.61
CA TYR A 47 2.45 5.87 6.75
C TYR A 47 2.02 5.69 5.29
N ILE A 48 1.07 4.80 4.99
CA ILE A 48 0.59 4.51 3.63
C ILE A 48 -0.01 5.74 2.95
N ARG A 49 -0.67 6.62 3.72
CA ARG A 49 -1.23 7.87 3.20
C ARG A 49 -0.21 9.02 3.16
N SER A 50 1.02 8.80 3.60
CA SER A 50 2.05 9.82 3.64
C SER A 50 2.71 10.05 2.27
N LYS A 51 3.25 11.26 2.07
CA LYS A 51 4.15 11.54 0.94
C LYS A 51 5.47 10.77 1.03
N GLY A 52 5.85 10.32 2.23
CA GLY A 52 7.07 9.53 2.46
C GLY A 52 6.97 8.18 1.76
N PHE A 53 5.88 7.46 2.01
CA PHE A 53 5.57 6.19 1.36
C PHE A 53 5.61 6.28 -0.17
N ILE A 54 4.93 7.26 -0.78
CA ILE A 54 4.95 7.45 -2.23
C ILE A 54 6.37 7.67 -2.77
N LYS A 55 7.21 8.41 -2.05
CA LYS A 55 8.61 8.63 -2.45
C LYS A 55 9.45 7.36 -2.33
N GLU A 56 9.24 6.56 -1.29
CA GLU A 56 9.97 5.31 -1.05
C GLU A 56 9.61 4.26 -2.10
N VAL A 57 8.33 4.07 -2.36
CA VAL A 57 7.85 3.13 -3.39
C VAL A 57 8.30 3.56 -4.79
N LYS A 58 8.34 4.88 -5.06
CA LYS A 58 8.94 5.41 -6.29
C LYS A 58 10.43 5.11 -6.41
N ARG A 59 11.19 5.17 -5.32
CA ARG A 59 12.62 4.78 -5.31
C ARG A 59 12.81 3.28 -5.55
N ALA A 60 11.85 2.46 -5.15
CA ALA A 60 11.82 1.03 -5.46
C ALA A 60 11.39 0.72 -6.91
N GLY A 61 11.02 1.74 -7.70
CA GLY A 61 10.70 1.59 -9.13
C GLY A 61 9.20 1.54 -9.46
N PHE A 62 8.32 1.77 -8.49
CA PHE A 62 6.87 1.74 -8.72
C PHE A 62 6.25 3.13 -8.66
N HIS A 63 5.36 3.43 -9.60
CA HIS A 63 4.63 4.68 -9.61
C HIS A 63 3.22 4.44 -9.07
N LEU A 64 2.95 4.94 -7.87
CA LEU A 64 1.63 4.85 -7.26
C LEU A 64 0.92 6.19 -7.29
N LYS A 65 -0.35 6.17 -7.69
CA LYS A 65 -1.28 7.28 -7.54
C LYS A 65 -2.45 6.85 -6.67
N MET A 66 -2.63 7.52 -5.53
CA MET A 66 -3.77 7.26 -4.67
C MET A 66 -5.07 7.56 -5.43
N SER A 67 -5.93 6.56 -5.58
CA SER A 67 -7.22 6.65 -6.27
C SER A 67 -8.39 6.87 -5.32
N GLY A 68 -8.17 6.72 -4.02
CA GLY A 68 -9.13 7.09 -2.97
C GLY A 68 -9.10 6.18 -1.75
N THR A 69 -10.10 6.34 -0.90
CA THR A 69 -10.34 5.49 0.28
C THR A 69 -11.84 5.18 0.31
N ARG A 70 -12.24 3.89 0.38
CA ARG A 70 -13.67 3.56 0.58
C ARG A 70 -14.05 3.62 2.05
N ASN A 71 -13.11 3.29 2.94
CA ASN A 71 -13.27 3.39 4.38
C ASN A 71 -11.94 3.80 5.05
N GLN A 72 -11.93 3.90 6.39
CA GLN A 72 -10.75 4.34 7.14
C GLN A 72 -9.63 3.30 7.22
N GLY A 73 -9.93 2.02 6.97
CA GLY A 73 -9.01 0.89 7.12
C GLY A 73 -8.32 0.44 5.84
N GLU A 74 -8.58 1.10 4.71
CA GLU A 74 -7.96 0.77 3.43
C GLU A 74 -7.59 2.02 2.63
N THR A 75 -6.65 1.84 1.70
CA THR A 75 -6.25 2.87 0.73
C THR A 75 -6.06 2.23 -0.65
N HIS A 76 -6.60 2.87 -1.69
CA HIS A 76 -6.56 2.40 -3.07
C HIS A 76 -5.49 3.15 -3.87
N PHE A 77 -4.72 2.41 -4.65
CA PHE A 77 -3.71 2.95 -5.54
C PHE A 77 -3.88 2.41 -6.97
N LYS A 78 -3.71 3.30 -7.94
CA LYS A 78 -3.39 2.94 -9.31
C LYS A 78 -1.88 2.80 -9.44
N ILE A 79 -1.44 1.75 -10.12
CA ILE A 79 -0.06 1.46 -10.46
C ILE A 79 0.15 1.92 -11.91
N ASP A 80 1.12 2.79 -12.13
CA ASP A 80 1.50 3.32 -13.45
C ASP A 80 2.83 2.72 -13.94
#